data_AF-A0A8J1UFB7-F1
#
_entry.id   AF-A0A8J1UFB7-F1
#
_cell.length_a   1.000
_cell.length_b   1.000
_cell.length_c   1.000
_cell.angle_alpha   90.00
_cell.angle_beta   90.00
_cell.angle_gamma   90.00
#
_symmetry.space_group_name_H-M   'P 1'
#
loop_
_entity.id
_entity.type
_entity.pdbx_description
1 polymer ?
#
loop_
_entity_poly.entity_id
_entity_poly.type
_entity_poly.pdbx_seq_one_letter_code
_entity_poly.pdbx_strand_id
1 'polypeptide(L)'
;MAEMLDKNRQEVKKWLADDKDAINWDDFIEHYVYMDAKSYKTDPTGADDIEARKVLMRSKMKDVIACDVVFSNPIDPIEATFDVVGSSLMVEAAAGSTYKQLLKNASNLVKPGGFFIQFVCGPNCSDWRCGSSFFTVIESQTLEDNIASLDEAGFDTLETSCIKLPPYPDGKFDGTEMYLMVCKKRK
;
A
#
# COMPACT_ATOMS: atom_id res chain seq x y z
N MET A 1 -1.37 10.25 -3.85
CA MET A 1 -0.50 9.38 -3.04
C MET A 1 -0.07 10.12 -1.79
N ALA A 2 0.03 9.43 -0.67
CA ALA A 2 0.38 10.03 0.62
C ALA A 2 1.55 9.24 1.22
N GLU A 3 2.64 9.90 1.56
CA GLU A 3 3.89 9.23 1.97
C GLU A 3 4.71 10.15 2.91
N MET A 4 5.38 9.58 3.92
CA MET A 4 6.08 10.31 4.99
C MET A 4 7.40 10.97 4.55
N LEU A 5 8.27 10.25 3.85
CA LEU A 5 9.60 10.69 3.44
C LEU A 5 9.56 11.58 2.19
N ASP A 6 10.09 12.79 2.32
CA ASP A 6 10.13 13.73 1.19
C ASP A 6 10.83 13.17 -0.06
N LYS A 7 11.89 12.37 0.13
CA LYS A 7 12.62 11.72 -0.97
C LYS A 7 11.75 10.73 -1.76
N ASN A 8 10.90 9.96 -1.08
CA ASN A 8 9.99 9.02 -1.74
C ASN A 8 8.93 9.78 -2.53
N ARG A 9 8.37 10.85 -1.94
CA ARG A 9 7.44 11.75 -2.65
C ARG A 9 8.08 12.40 -3.87
N GLN A 10 9.33 12.85 -3.78
CA GLN A 10 10.07 13.42 -4.92
C GLN A 10 10.22 12.40 -6.05
N GLU A 11 10.52 11.14 -5.73
CA GLU A 11 10.66 10.08 -6.73
C GLU A 11 9.34 9.80 -7.47
N VAL A 12 8.22 9.78 -6.74
CA VAL A 12 6.88 9.67 -7.34
C VAL A 12 6.58 10.89 -8.23
N LYS A 13 6.97 12.10 -7.80
CA LYS A 13 6.78 13.33 -8.58
C LYS A 13 7.60 13.32 -9.88
N LYS A 14 8.81 12.76 -9.89
CA LYS A 14 9.59 12.56 -11.11
C LYS A 14 8.86 11.65 -12.09
N TRP A 15 8.36 10.51 -11.61
CA TRP A 15 7.60 9.58 -12.46
C TRP A 15 6.32 10.20 -13.02
N LEU A 16 5.63 11.03 -12.23
CA LEU A 16 4.47 11.80 -12.69
C LEU A 16 4.80 12.84 -13.77
N ALA A 17 5.98 13.46 -13.66
CA ALA A 17 6.47 14.45 -14.60
C ALA A 17 7.07 13.83 -15.88
N ASP A 18 7.03 12.50 -16.01
CA ASP A 18 7.69 11.76 -17.09
C ASP A 18 9.19 12.07 -17.18
N ASP A 19 9.83 12.26 -16.03
CA ASP A 19 11.25 12.54 -15.93
C ASP A 19 12.06 11.28 -16.32
N LYS A 20 13.04 11.45 -17.20
CA LYS A 20 13.95 10.38 -17.65
C LYS A 20 14.76 9.73 -16.52
N ASP A 21 14.94 10.44 -15.40
CA ASP A 21 15.69 9.98 -14.24
C ASP A 21 14.77 9.37 -13.15
N ALA A 22 13.47 9.20 -13.44
CA ALA A 22 12.54 8.49 -12.58
C ALA A 22 12.80 6.97 -12.60
N ILE A 23 12.44 6.28 -11.51
CA ILE A 23 12.38 4.82 -11.49
C ILE A 23 11.52 4.32 -12.65
N ASN A 24 12.06 3.36 -13.41
CA ASN A 24 11.33 2.68 -14.46
C ASN A 24 10.31 1.69 -13.84
N TRP A 25 9.02 1.93 -14.11
CA TRP A 25 7.92 1.09 -13.63
C TRP A 25 7.32 0.20 -14.72
N ASP A 26 7.93 0.17 -15.92
CA ASP A 26 7.37 -0.45 -17.11
C ASP A 26 7.04 -1.92 -16.89
N ASP A 27 7.98 -2.72 -16.37
CA ASP A 27 7.75 -4.15 -16.11
C ASP A 27 6.51 -4.42 -15.24
N PHE A 28 6.25 -3.58 -14.24
CA PHE A 28 5.07 -3.70 -13.38
C PHE A 28 3.78 -3.32 -14.09
N ILE A 29 3.83 -2.26 -14.91
CA ILE A 29 2.68 -1.79 -15.68
C ILE A 29 2.33 -2.78 -16.80
N GLU A 30 3.33 -3.31 -17.49
CA GLU A 30 3.20 -4.36 -18.48
C GLU A 30 2.55 -5.60 -17.87
N HIS A 31 3.03 -6.05 -16.71
CA HIS A 31 2.45 -7.17 -15.99
C HIS A 31 0.99 -6.90 -15.60
N TYR A 32 0.69 -5.70 -15.10
CA TYR A 32 -0.67 -5.31 -14.75
C TYR A 32 -1.60 -5.30 -15.96
N VAL A 33 -1.20 -4.70 -17.09
CA VAL A 33 -2.00 -4.68 -18.33
C VAL A 33 -2.29 -6.10 -18.84
N TYR A 34 -1.28 -6.97 -18.82
CA TYR A 34 -1.45 -8.37 -19.17
C TYR A 34 -2.47 -9.10 -18.26
N MET A 35 -2.39 -8.87 -16.95
CA MET A 35 -3.32 -9.46 -15.98
C MET A 35 -4.76 -8.90 -16.11
N ASP A 36 -4.90 -7.61 -16.42
CA ASP A 36 -6.19 -6.95 -16.67
C ASP A 36 -6.86 -7.54 -17.91
N ALA A 37 -6.12 -7.66 -19.02
CA ALA A 37 -6.61 -8.25 -20.26
C ALA A 37 -7.06 -9.71 -20.07
N LYS A 38 -6.29 -10.49 -19.33
CA LYS A 38 -6.65 -11.87 -18.97
C LYS A 38 -7.93 -11.94 -18.14
N SER A 39 -8.11 -11.01 -17.20
CA SER A 39 -9.30 -10.95 -16.34
C SER A 39 -10.56 -10.60 -17.12
N TYR A 40 -10.46 -9.69 -18.10
CA TYR A 40 -11.59 -9.27 -18.94
C TYR A 40 -11.73 -10.04 -20.25
N LYS A 41 -10.89 -11.06 -20.48
CA LYS A 41 -10.82 -11.85 -21.71
C LYS A 41 -10.68 -10.97 -22.96
N THR A 42 -9.93 -9.89 -22.85
CA THR A 42 -9.56 -9.04 -23.98
C THR A 42 -8.18 -9.44 -24.47
N ASP A 43 -7.87 -9.14 -25.73
CA ASP A 43 -6.51 -9.30 -26.25
C ASP A 43 -5.61 -8.26 -25.55
N PRO A 44 -4.46 -8.62 -24.97
CA PRO A 44 -3.51 -7.61 -24.47
C PRO A 44 -2.94 -6.84 -25.66
N THR A 45 -3.44 -5.64 -25.93
CA THR A 45 -3.07 -4.88 -27.13
C THR A 45 -1.79 -4.07 -26.93
N GLY A 46 -0.66 -4.79 -26.86
CA GLY A 46 0.68 -4.27 -27.17
C GLY A 46 1.16 -3.02 -26.41
N ALA A 47 2.12 -2.32 -27.02
CA ALA A 47 2.78 -1.14 -26.43
C ALA A 47 1.82 0.05 -26.21
N ASP A 48 0.78 0.17 -27.03
CA ASP A 48 -0.18 1.28 -26.97
C ASP A 48 -1.03 1.22 -25.68
N ASP A 49 -1.40 0.03 -25.20
CA ASP A 49 -2.11 -0.15 -23.93
C ASP A 49 -1.25 0.21 -22.71
N ILE A 50 0.05 -0.10 -22.78
CA ILE A 50 1.01 0.19 -21.71
C ILE A 50 1.17 1.70 -21.58
N GLU A 51 1.39 2.41 -22.68
CA GLU A 51 1.48 3.87 -22.68
C GLU A 51 0.16 4.54 -22.28
N ALA A 52 -0.97 4.05 -22.81
CA ALA A 52 -2.28 4.55 -22.39
C ALA A 52 -2.50 4.35 -20.89
N ARG A 53 -2.06 3.22 -20.32
CA ARG A 53 -2.14 2.95 -18.88
C ARG A 53 -1.26 3.90 -18.07
N LYS A 54 -0.02 4.15 -18.49
CA LYS A 54 0.88 5.13 -17.85
C LYS A 54 0.26 6.52 -17.83
N VAL A 55 -0.21 7.00 -18.99
CA VAL A 55 -0.87 8.31 -19.12
C VAL A 55 -2.10 8.39 -18.22
N LEU A 56 -2.93 7.34 -18.21
CA LEU A 56 -4.10 7.29 -17.34
C LEU A 56 -3.71 7.36 -15.85
N MET A 57 -2.75 6.53 -15.40
CA MET A 57 -2.29 6.53 -14.00
C MET A 57 -1.77 7.90 -13.57
N ARG A 58 -0.90 8.53 -14.38
CA ARG A 58 -0.39 9.88 -14.14
C ARG A 58 -1.50 10.91 -14.07
N SER A 59 -2.49 10.84 -14.96
CA SER A 59 -3.63 11.79 -14.99
C SER A 59 -4.59 11.65 -13.81
N LYS A 60 -4.70 10.44 -13.22
CA LYS A 60 -5.60 10.15 -12.09
C LYS A 60 -4.99 10.53 -10.75
N MET A 61 -3.66 10.53 -10.63
CA MET A 61 -2.98 11.00 -9.43
C MET A 61 -3.03 12.53 -9.36
N LYS A 62 -3.81 13.06 -8.43
CA LYS A 62 -4.02 14.51 -8.27
C LYS A 62 -2.96 15.18 -7.43
N ASP A 63 -2.52 14.50 -6.38
CA ASP A 63 -1.57 15.05 -5.43
C ASP A 63 -0.61 13.99 -4.88
N VAL A 64 0.57 14.45 -4.46
CA VAL A 64 1.58 13.70 -3.71
C VAL A 64 1.89 14.48 -2.43
N ILE A 65 1.32 14.02 -1.31
CA ILE A 65 1.29 14.76 -0.03
C ILE A 65 2.05 14.01 1.07
N ALA A 66 2.43 14.75 2.11
CA ALA A 66 2.98 14.16 3.32
C ALA A 66 1.90 13.33 4.04
N CYS A 67 2.32 12.23 4.66
CA CYS A 67 1.45 11.38 5.46
C CYS A 67 2.24 10.77 6.61
N ASP A 68 1.78 10.94 7.84
CA ASP A 68 2.34 10.28 9.02
C ASP A 68 1.21 9.68 9.86
N VAL A 69 1.08 8.36 9.77
CA VAL A 69 0.01 7.57 10.41
C VAL A 69 0.11 7.54 11.94
N VAL A 70 1.23 7.99 12.53
CA VAL A 70 1.35 8.12 13.99
C VAL A 70 0.38 9.18 14.52
N PHE A 71 0.05 10.19 13.71
CA PHE A 71 -0.91 11.23 14.09
C PHE A 71 -2.36 10.82 13.81
N SER A 72 -3.28 11.36 14.62
CA SER A 72 -4.72 11.10 14.49
C SER A 72 -5.30 11.57 13.15
N ASN A 73 -4.77 12.67 12.59
CA ASN A 73 -4.95 13.06 11.21
C ASN A 73 -3.66 12.77 10.43
N PRO A 74 -3.57 11.65 9.70
CA PRO A 74 -2.33 11.29 9.03
C PRO A 74 -1.87 12.27 7.95
N ILE A 75 -2.76 13.07 7.39
CA ILE A 75 -2.49 13.98 6.26
C ILE A 75 -2.58 15.46 6.64
N ASP A 76 -2.36 15.78 7.92
CA ASP A 76 -2.35 17.15 8.42
C ASP A 76 -1.46 18.08 7.55
N PRO A 77 -1.91 19.31 7.24
CA PRO A 77 -3.12 20.01 7.72
C PRO A 77 -4.38 19.77 6.87
N ILE A 78 -4.40 18.77 6.00
CA ILE A 78 -5.55 18.49 5.14
C ILE A 78 -6.63 17.77 5.96
N GLU A 79 -7.86 18.26 5.91
CA GLU A 79 -9.03 17.57 6.46
C GLU A 79 -9.81 16.90 5.33
N ALA A 80 -9.52 15.63 5.06
CA ALA A 80 -10.17 14.88 4.00
C ALA A 80 -10.43 13.43 4.41
N THR A 81 -11.51 12.87 3.85
CA THR A 81 -11.84 11.45 3.92
C THR A 81 -12.14 10.92 2.53
N PHE A 82 -11.88 9.64 2.32
CA PHE A 82 -11.93 8.99 1.02
C PHE A 82 -12.92 7.82 1.02
N ASP A 83 -13.50 7.57 -0.14
CA ASP A 83 -14.39 6.43 -0.36
C ASP A 83 -13.62 5.10 -0.34
N VAL A 84 -12.34 5.13 -0.75
CA VAL A 84 -11.42 4.00 -0.72
C VAL A 84 -10.04 4.50 -0.29
N VAL A 85 -9.41 3.82 0.67
CA VAL A 85 -8.01 4.04 1.08
C VAL A 85 -7.25 2.73 0.91
N GLY A 86 -6.16 2.77 0.14
CA GLY A 86 -5.22 1.66 0.02
C GLY A 86 -3.97 1.91 0.85
N SER A 87 -3.48 0.88 1.53
CA SER A 87 -2.22 0.88 2.28
C SER A 87 -1.42 -0.36 1.93
N SER A 88 -0.12 -0.20 1.68
CA SER A 88 0.78 -1.29 1.33
C SER A 88 2.07 -1.19 2.14
N LEU A 89 2.33 -2.21 2.96
CA LEU A 89 3.56 -2.41 3.75
C LEU A 89 3.94 -1.20 4.62
N MET A 90 2.95 -0.60 5.29
CA MET A 90 3.10 0.68 6.00
C MET A 90 2.88 0.54 7.51
N VAL A 91 1.76 -0.07 7.91
CA VAL A 91 1.29 -0.04 9.31
C VAL A 91 2.27 -0.80 10.21
N GLU A 92 2.82 -1.89 9.71
CA GLU A 92 3.81 -2.71 10.39
C GLU A 92 5.22 -2.10 10.38
N ALA A 93 5.47 -1.06 9.59
CA ALA A 93 6.78 -0.41 9.47
C ALA A 93 6.85 0.98 10.14
N ALA A 94 5.72 1.51 10.60
CA ALA A 94 5.64 2.85 11.20
C ALA A 94 5.98 2.83 12.69
N ALA A 95 7.27 3.01 13.00
CA ALA A 95 7.75 3.09 14.38
C ALA A 95 7.11 4.27 15.16
N GLY A 96 6.94 4.08 16.48
CA GLY A 96 6.48 5.14 17.39
C GLY A 96 5.03 5.02 17.86
N SER A 97 4.29 4.01 17.41
CA SER A 97 2.96 3.66 17.93
C SER A 97 2.72 2.16 17.89
N THR A 98 1.59 1.71 18.42
CA THR A 98 1.16 0.29 18.32
C THR A 98 0.40 0.06 17.03
N TYR A 99 0.44 -1.17 16.50
CA TYR A 99 -0.26 -1.52 15.26
C TYR A 99 -1.74 -1.12 15.28
N LYS A 100 -2.41 -1.38 16.40
CA LYS A 100 -3.83 -1.02 16.62
C LYS A 100 -4.08 0.49 16.56
N GLN A 101 -3.19 1.29 17.14
CA GLN A 101 -3.34 2.74 17.13
C GLN A 101 -3.11 3.31 15.73
N LEU A 102 -2.16 2.75 14.98
CA LEU A 102 -1.92 3.13 13.58
C LEU A 102 -3.12 2.81 12.68
N LEU A 103 -3.73 1.64 12.84
CA LEU A 103 -4.97 1.29 12.16
C LEU A 103 -6.12 2.24 12.51
N LYS A 104 -6.26 2.59 13.79
CA LYS A 104 -7.25 3.58 14.24
C LYS A 104 -7.04 4.95 13.60
N ASN A 105 -5.79 5.39 13.47
CA ASN A 105 -5.49 6.66 12.81
C ASN A 105 -5.74 6.60 11.30
N ALA A 106 -5.30 5.53 10.64
CA ALA A 106 -5.56 5.30 9.23
C ALA A 106 -7.08 5.21 8.94
N SER A 107 -7.86 4.66 9.86
CA SER A 107 -9.31 4.56 9.70
C SER A 107 -9.98 5.93 9.61
N ASN A 108 -9.39 6.99 10.20
CA ASN A 108 -9.92 8.36 10.10
C ASN A 108 -9.91 8.89 8.65
N LEU A 109 -9.06 8.35 7.78
CA LEU A 109 -9.04 8.71 6.35
C LEU A 109 -10.19 8.08 5.56
N VAL A 110 -10.90 7.09 6.11
CA VAL A 110 -11.96 6.36 5.41
C VAL A 110 -13.32 6.91 5.82
N LYS A 111 -14.18 7.21 4.85
CA LYS A 111 -15.57 7.58 5.12
C LYS A 111 -16.34 6.43 5.77
N PRO A 112 -17.36 6.69 6.63
CA PRO A 112 -18.30 5.66 7.03
C PRO A 112 -18.92 4.96 5.82
N GLY A 113 -18.87 3.62 5.78
CA GLY A 113 -19.29 2.82 4.63
C GLY A 113 -18.27 2.72 3.47
N GLY A 114 -17.13 3.41 3.55
CA GLY A 114 -16.03 3.33 2.59
C GLY A 114 -15.16 2.08 2.77
N PHE A 115 -14.13 1.93 1.93
CA PHE A 115 -13.27 0.75 1.90
C PHE A 115 -11.84 1.05 2.34
N PHE A 116 -11.26 0.10 3.05
CA PHE A 116 -9.83 0.06 3.38
C PHE A 116 -9.24 -1.20 2.77
N ILE A 117 -8.26 -1.05 1.89
CA ILE A 117 -7.55 -2.17 1.26
C ILE A 117 -6.14 -2.18 1.82
N GLN A 118 -5.78 -3.26 2.51
CA GLN A 118 -4.52 -3.37 3.22
C GLN A 118 -3.69 -4.52 2.67
N PHE A 119 -2.44 -4.24 2.34
CA PHE A 119 -1.42 -5.22 2.03
C PHE A 119 -0.31 -5.14 3.09
N VAL A 120 -0.09 -6.21 3.85
CA VAL A 120 0.84 -6.25 4.99
C VAL A 120 1.66 -7.53 5.01
N CYS A 121 2.81 -7.47 5.68
CA CYS A 121 3.57 -8.67 6.04
C CYS A 121 2.78 -9.55 7.01
N GLY A 122 2.84 -10.86 6.81
CA GLY A 122 2.37 -11.84 7.80
C GLY A 122 3.41 -12.11 8.89
N PRO A 123 3.22 -13.16 9.70
CA PRO A 123 4.13 -13.49 10.80
C PRO A 123 5.51 -13.88 10.27
N ASN A 124 6.50 -13.76 11.15
CA ASN A 124 7.92 -14.04 10.86
C ASN A 124 8.53 -13.05 9.86
N CYS A 125 8.07 -11.80 9.89
CA CYS A 125 8.78 -10.70 9.26
C CYS A 125 9.31 -9.78 10.37
N SER A 126 10.62 -9.82 10.63
CA SER A 126 11.21 -9.01 11.68
C SER A 126 11.84 -7.74 11.15
N ASP A 127 12.34 -7.77 9.92
CA ASP A 127 13.03 -6.65 9.32
C ASP A 127 13.04 -6.65 7.80
N TRP A 128 13.36 -5.48 7.26
CA TRP A 128 13.66 -5.33 5.85
C TRP A 128 14.78 -4.33 5.63
N ARG A 129 15.44 -4.44 4.47
CA ARG A 129 16.60 -3.64 4.10
C ARG A 129 16.33 -2.78 2.88
N CYS A 130 16.69 -1.49 2.99
CA CYS A 130 16.72 -0.56 1.86
C CYS A 130 18.13 -0.01 1.68
N GLY A 131 18.85 -0.50 0.66
CA GLY A 131 20.26 -0.16 0.49
C GLY A 131 21.08 -0.59 1.71
N SER A 132 21.73 0.36 2.37
CA SER A 132 22.48 0.13 3.62
C SER A 132 21.66 0.30 4.90
N SER A 133 20.39 0.69 4.78
CA SER A 133 19.50 0.94 5.91
C SER A 133 18.70 -0.31 6.29
N PHE A 134 18.41 -0.42 7.58
CA PHE A 134 17.66 -1.51 8.19
C PHE A 134 16.43 -0.94 8.89
N PHE A 135 15.28 -1.58 8.69
CA PHE A 135 14.00 -1.16 9.23
C PHE A 135 13.34 -2.34 9.92
N THR A 136 12.89 -2.12 11.15
CA THR A 136 12.19 -3.13 11.94
C THR A 136 10.71 -3.13 11.61
N VAL A 137 10.13 -4.33 11.58
CA VAL A 137 8.68 -4.52 11.50
C VAL A 137 8.13 -4.61 12.92
N ILE A 138 7.34 -3.60 13.30
CA ILE A 138 6.65 -3.54 14.58
C ILE A 138 5.45 -4.48 14.51
N GLU A 139 5.58 -5.66 15.13
CA GLU A 139 4.46 -6.60 15.31
C GLU A 139 4.02 -7.32 14.03
N SER A 140 4.85 -8.24 13.51
CA SER A 140 4.40 -9.19 12.49
C SER A 140 3.27 -10.06 13.06
N GLN A 141 2.05 -9.85 12.59
CA GLN A 141 0.83 -10.44 13.13
C GLN A 141 0.33 -11.59 12.26
N THR A 142 -0.40 -12.53 12.86
CA THR A 142 -1.18 -13.52 12.10
C THR A 142 -2.32 -12.84 11.35
N LEU A 143 -2.94 -13.53 10.39
CA LEU A 143 -4.09 -12.99 9.67
C LEU A 143 -5.26 -12.72 10.65
N GLU A 144 -5.45 -13.59 11.62
CA GLU A 144 -6.49 -13.48 12.65
C GLU A 144 -6.28 -12.24 13.53
N ASP A 145 -5.04 -11.97 13.96
CA ASP A 145 -4.71 -10.78 14.76
C ASP A 145 -4.92 -9.47 13.97
N ASN A 146 -4.58 -9.48 12.68
CA ASN A 146 -4.83 -8.37 11.77
C ASN A 146 -6.34 -8.10 11.64
N ILE A 147 -7.14 -9.13 11.44
CA ILE A 147 -8.60 -9.04 11.35
C ILE A 147 -9.19 -8.50 12.65
N ALA A 148 -8.73 -8.99 13.81
CA ALA A 148 -9.19 -8.50 15.10
C ALA A 148 -8.85 -7.02 15.31
N SER A 149 -7.66 -6.59 14.89
CA SER A 149 -7.26 -5.18 14.98
C SER A 149 -8.07 -4.27 14.05
N LEU A 150 -8.44 -4.76 12.86
CA LEU A 150 -9.34 -4.07 11.93
C LEU A 150 -10.78 -3.98 12.47
N ASP A 151 -11.27 -5.04 13.11
CA ASP A 151 -12.58 -5.06 13.79
C ASP A 151 -12.67 -3.99 14.88
N GLU A 152 -11.63 -3.90 15.73
CA GLU A 152 -11.48 -2.88 16.77
C GLU A 152 -11.40 -1.46 16.17
N ALA A 153 -10.80 -1.31 14.98
CA ALA A 153 -10.73 -0.05 14.25
C ALA A 153 -12.04 0.32 13.52
N GLY A 154 -13.09 -0.51 13.62
CA GLY A 154 -14.42 -0.24 13.09
C GLY A 154 -14.63 -0.72 11.66
N PHE A 155 -13.90 -1.75 11.23
CA PHE A 155 -14.06 -2.36 9.91
C PHE A 155 -14.68 -3.75 9.97
N ASP A 156 -15.45 -4.07 8.94
CA ASP A 156 -15.85 -5.43 8.62
C ASP A 156 -14.94 -5.96 7.50
N THR A 157 -14.21 -7.04 7.75
CA THR A 157 -13.37 -7.68 6.74
C THR A 157 -14.22 -8.48 5.76
N LEU A 158 -14.09 -8.18 4.47
CA LEU A 158 -14.90 -8.78 3.40
C LEU A 158 -14.14 -9.89 2.67
N GLU A 159 -12.88 -9.63 2.34
CA GLU A 159 -12.03 -10.57 1.62
C GLU A 159 -10.63 -10.59 2.22
N THR A 160 -10.02 -11.77 2.23
CA THR A 160 -8.64 -11.95 2.63
C THR A 160 -7.93 -12.85 1.62
N SER A 161 -6.63 -12.65 1.46
CA SER A 161 -5.78 -13.54 0.68
C SER A 161 -4.42 -13.63 1.36
N CYS A 162 -3.90 -14.85 1.49
CA CYS A 162 -2.56 -15.12 1.98
C CYS A 162 -1.66 -15.48 0.80
N ILE A 163 -0.60 -14.71 0.61
CA ILE A 163 0.39 -14.90 -0.44
C ILE A 163 1.64 -15.46 0.22
N LYS A 164 1.95 -16.72 -0.08
CA LYS A 164 3.21 -17.34 0.35
C LYS A 164 4.36 -16.79 -0.49
N LEU A 165 5.41 -16.36 0.18
CA LEU A 165 6.60 -15.82 -0.46
C LEU A 165 7.70 -16.87 -0.51
N PRO A 166 8.42 -16.99 -1.64
CA PRO A 166 9.67 -17.74 -1.63
C PRO A 166 10.70 -17.03 -0.74
N PRO A 167 11.72 -17.73 -0.23
CA PRO A 167 12.83 -17.10 0.46
C PRO A 167 13.51 -16.06 -0.44
N TYR A 168 13.74 -14.84 0.08
CA TYR A 168 14.47 -13.83 -0.67
C TYR A 168 15.97 -14.18 -0.73
N PRO A 169 16.54 -14.37 -1.94
CA PRO A 169 17.90 -14.90 -2.09
C PRO A 169 19.00 -14.05 -1.45
N ASP A 170 18.75 -12.77 -1.27
CA ASP A 170 19.70 -11.77 -0.77
C ASP A 170 19.51 -11.41 0.71
N GLY A 171 18.55 -12.05 1.39
CA GLY A 171 18.27 -11.84 2.82
C GLY A 171 17.84 -10.40 3.15
N LYS A 172 17.30 -9.66 2.18
CA LYS A 172 16.80 -8.29 2.40
C LYS A 172 15.44 -8.21 3.08
N PHE A 173 14.73 -9.33 3.12
CA PHE A 173 13.40 -9.47 3.69
C PHE A 173 13.25 -10.90 4.18
N ASP A 174 12.86 -11.08 5.43
CA ASP A 174 12.73 -12.39 6.08
C ASP A 174 11.28 -12.91 6.12
N GLY A 175 10.31 -12.09 5.72
CA GLY A 175 8.90 -12.46 5.70
C GLY A 175 8.61 -13.62 4.76
N THR A 176 7.78 -14.54 5.22
CA THR A 176 7.42 -15.78 4.51
C THR A 176 6.05 -15.72 3.85
N GLU A 177 5.25 -14.73 4.21
CA GLU A 177 3.93 -14.50 3.65
C GLU A 177 3.50 -13.05 3.79
N MET A 178 2.54 -12.67 2.95
CA MET A 178 1.87 -11.37 2.99
C MET A 178 0.37 -11.58 2.95
N TYR A 179 -0.37 -10.64 3.53
CA TYR A 179 -1.83 -10.64 3.54
C TYR A 179 -2.36 -9.46 2.76
N LEU A 180 -3.31 -9.75 1.87
CA LEU A 180 -4.20 -8.75 1.28
C LEU A 180 -5.55 -8.85 1.98
N MET A 181 -6.07 -7.73 2.46
CA MET A 181 -7.37 -7.64 3.12
C MET A 181 -8.18 -6.50 2.50
N VAL A 182 -9.44 -6.80 2.16
CA VAL A 182 -10.42 -5.80 1.71
C VAL A 182 -11.44 -5.66 2.82
N CYS A 183 -11.53 -4.46 3.37
CA CYS A 183 -12.32 -4.16 4.55
C CYS A 183 -13.28 -3.00 4.27
N LYS A 184 -14.44 -3.01 4.93
CA LYS A 184 -15.44 -1.95 4.82
C LYS A 184 -15.63 -1.27 6.16
N LYS A 185 -15.54 0.06 6.19
CA LYS A 185 -15.77 0.83 7.41
C LYS A 185 -17.24 0.79 7.77
N ARG A 186 -17.55 0.54 9.04
CA ARG A 186 -18.93 0.60 9.56
C ARG A 186 -19.51 2.01 9.39
N LYS A 187 -20.84 2.08 9.33
CA LYS A 187 -21.59 3.33 9.20
C LYS A 187 -21.63 4.10 10.51
#